data_AF-A0A397W6T2-F1
#
_entry.id   AF-A0A397W6T2-F1
#
_cell.length_a   1.000
_cell.length_b   1.000
_cell.length_c   1.000
_cell.angle_alpha   90.00
_cell.angle_beta   90.00
_cell.angle_gamma   90.00
#
_symmetry.space_group_name_H-M   'P 1'
#
loop_
_entity.id
_entity.type
_entity.pdbx_description
1 polymer ?
#
loop_
_entity_poly.entity_id
_entity_poly.type
_entity_poly.pdbx_seq_one_letter_code
_entity_poly.pdbx_strand_id
1 'polypeptide(L)'
;MTNIQLTILLEKYAETITKVNHKNIIEFFGITQDYEADNYYMVLQYAGNGDLEHYLNAHFSKLKWPTKIRMAQEISSGIDCLHNANIVHRDLHNKNILVHGDRMIITDFGLSLSLDNVAASIRSRVYGRCEYSDPQYINATSEYKWNKYSDIYSLGVLFWELSSGVPPFKAFKNRVTRMSMHLIR
;
A
#
# COMPACT_ATOMS: atom_id res chain seq x y z
N MET A 1 -2.43 -22.33 -3.97
CA MET A 1 -2.27 -21.47 -5.16
C MET A 1 -1.50 -22.27 -6.19
N THR A 2 -1.93 -22.32 -7.44
CA THR A 2 -1.23 -23.09 -8.50
C THR A 2 -0.09 -22.24 -9.11
N ASN A 3 0.90 -22.86 -9.77
CA ASN A 3 1.98 -22.12 -10.46
C ASN A 3 1.42 -21.12 -11.49
N ILE A 4 0.35 -21.48 -12.20
CA ILE A 4 -0.35 -20.56 -13.13
C ILE A 4 -0.88 -19.31 -12.41
N GLN A 5 -1.48 -19.47 -11.22
CA GLN A 5 -1.99 -18.34 -10.45
C GLN A 5 -0.84 -17.45 -9.94
N LEU A 6 0.28 -18.03 -9.56
CA LEU A 6 1.46 -17.29 -9.12
C LEU A 6 2.07 -16.47 -10.26
N THR A 7 2.23 -17.07 -11.45
CA THR A 7 2.74 -16.38 -12.64
C THR A 7 1.86 -15.19 -13.01
N ILE A 8 0.53 -15.35 -13.02
CA ILE A 8 -0.41 -14.25 -13.31
C ILE A 8 -0.25 -13.09 -12.30
N LEU A 9 -0.02 -13.39 -11.02
CA LEU A 9 0.18 -12.35 -10.00
C LEU A 9 1.51 -11.61 -10.21
N LEU A 10 2.58 -12.33 -10.54
CA LEU A 10 3.90 -11.74 -10.81
C LEU A 10 3.88 -10.88 -12.07
N GLU A 11 3.23 -11.34 -13.15
CA GLU A 11 3.06 -10.58 -14.39
C GLU A 11 2.26 -9.29 -14.13
N LYS A 12 1.12 -9.39 -13.42
CA LYS A 12 0.32 -8.22 -13.06
C LYS A 12 1.11 -7.21 -12.21
N TYR A 13 1.91 -7.70 -11.27
CA TYR A 13 2.79 -6.85 -10.47
C TYR A 13 3.79 -6.13 -11.38
N ALA A 14 4.51 -6.87 -12.23
CA ALA A 14 5.50 -6.34 -13.16
C ALA A 14 4.90 -5.29 -14.09
N GLU A 15 3.77 -5.59 -14.74
CA GLU A 15 3.04 -4.66 -15.62
C GLU A 15 2.66 -3.35 -14.93
N THR A 16 2.37 -3.40 -13.63
CA THR A 16 1.97 -2.22 -12.87
C THR A 16 3.19 -1.41 -12.44
N ILE A 17 4.19 -2.05 -11.84
CA ILE A 17 5.34 -1.34 -11.28
C ILE A 17 6.25 -0.75 -12.35
N THR A 18 6.33 -1.36 -13.56
CA THR A 18 7.16 -0.83 -14.65
C THR A 18 6.58 0.44 -15.29
N LYS A 19 5.33 0.82 -14.99
CA LYS A 19 4.71 2.06 -15.47
C LYS A 19 5.15 3.30 -14.71
N VAL A 20 5.83 3.13 -13.58
CA VAL A 20 6.18 4.23 -12.67
C VAL A 20 7.67 4.15 -12.33
N ASN A 21 8.30 5.32 -12.24
CA ASN A 21 9.68 5.45 -11.78
C ASN A 21 9.77 6.67 -10.87
N HIS A 22 9.97 6.45 -9.58
CA HIS A 22 10.01 7.51 -8.59
C HIS A 22 10.79 7.09 -7.36
N LYS A 23 11.54 8.03 -6.75
CA LYS A 23 12.40 7.77 -5.58
C LYS A 23 11.64 7.28 -4.32
N ASN A 24 10.33 7.48 -4.28
CA ASN A 24 9.44 7.05 -3.19
C ASN A 24 8.57 5.84 -3.58
N ILE A 25 8.94 5.13 -4.64
CA ILE A 25 8.38 3.85 -5.06
C ILE A 25 9.52 2.82 -5.09
N ILE A 26 9.24 1.60 -4.66
CA ILE A 26 10.23 0.52 -4.63
C ILE A 26 10.78 0.25 -6.02
N GLU A 27 12.10 0.11 -6.13
CA GLU A 27 12.73 -0.25 -7.40
C GLU A 27 12.51 -1.73 -7.70
N PHE A 28 12.04 -2.02 -8.91
CA PHE A 28 11.84 -3.37 -9.43
C PHE A 28 12.93 -3.70 -10.45
N PHE A 29 13.70 -4.74 -10.17
CA PHE A 29 14.81 -5.17 -11.04
C PHE A 29 14.40 -6.27 -12.01
N GLY A 30 13.38 -7.07 -11.68
CA GLY A 30 12.87 -8.10 -12.56
C GLY A 30 12.32 -9.33 -11.83
N ILE A 31 11.99 -10.35 -12.61
CA ILE A 31 11.57 -11.67 -12.16
C ILE A 31 12.61 -12.68 -12.67
N THR A 32 12.97 -13.65 -11.84
CA THR A 32 13.83 -14.78 -12.20
C THR A 32 13.18 -16.09 -11.78
N GLN A 33 13.59 -17.20 -12.40
CA GLN A 33 13.09 -18.54 -12.11
C GLN A 33 14.24 -19.45 -11.71
N ASP A 34 14.02 -20.25 -10.66
CA ASP A 34 14.81 -21.44 -10.38
C ASP A 34 14.13 -22.63 -11.07
N TYR A 35 14.73 -23.10 -12.15
CA TYR A 35 14.20 -24.19 -12.96
C TYR A 35 14.28 -25.55 -12.27
N GLU A 36 15.17 -25.73 -11.28
CA GLU A 36 15.29 -26.99 -10.54
C GLU A 36 14.22 -27.09 -9.46
N ALA A 37 13.92 -25.98 -8.79
CA ALA A 37 12.91 -25.91 -7.73
C ALA A 37 11.50 -25.52 -8.22
N ASP A 38 11.35 -25.21 -9.52
CA ASP A 38 10.13 -24.67 -10.14
C ASP A 38 9.54 -23.46 -9.38
N ASN A 39 10.43 -22.58 -8.93
CA ASN A 39 10.09 -21.39 -8.13
C ASN A 39 10.39 -20.11 -8.90
N TYR A 40 9.53 -19.11 -8.72
CA TYR A 40 9.73 -17.77 -9.25
C TYR A 40 10.11 -16.81 -8.13
N TYR A 41 11.05 -15.90 -8.43
CA TYR A 41 11.53 -14.88 -7.51
C TYR A 41 11.38 -13.50 -8.14
N MET A 42 10.91 -12.56 -7.33
CA MET A 42 10.88 -11.16 -7.67
C MET A 42 12.08 -10.46 -7.03
N VAL A 43 12.82 -9.69 -7.83
CA VAL A 43 14.02 -8.97 -7.37
C VAL A 43 13.66 -7.49 -7.21
N LEU A 44 13.70 -7.02 -5.97
CA LEU A 44 13.33 -5.65 -5.57
C LEU A 44 14.48 -4.97 -4.83
N GLN A 45 14.48 -3.64 -4.78
CA GLN A 45 15.37 -2.88 -3.91
C GLN A 45 15.23 -3.29 -2.44
N TYR A 46 16.37 -3.36 -1.76
CA TYR A 46 16.41 -3.63 -0.33
C TYR A 46 16.26 -2.32 0.49
N ALA A 47 15.30 -2.28 1.40
CA ALA A 47 15.07 -1.17 2.33
C ALA A 47 15.60 -1.53 3.73
N GLY A 48 16.75 -0.97 4.10
CA GLY A 48 17.52 -1.43 5.28
C GLY A 48 16.93 -1.10 6.64
N ASN A 49 15.91 -0.25 6.74
CA ASN A 49 15.31 0.17 8.02
C ASN A 49 13.92 -0.45 8.27
N GLY A 50 13.55 -1.47 7.48
CA GLY A 50 12.28 -2.18 7.63
C GLY A 50 11.08 -1.37 7.15
N ASP A 51 9.88 -1.77 7.58
CA ASP A 51 8.64 -1.06 7.28
C ASP A 51 8.32 0.04 8.32
N LEU A 52 7.36 0.91 8.00
CA LEU A 52 6.98 2.04 8.82
C LEU A 52 6.36 1.60 10.16
N GLU A 53 5.68 0.45 10.23
CA GLU A 53 5.15 -0.10 11.50
C GLU A 53 6.30 -0.35 12.48
N HIS A 54 7.32 -1.09 12.03
CA HIS A 54 8.52 -1.39 12.83
C HIS A 54 9.31 -0.11 13.15
N TYR A 55 9.47 0.77 12.16
CA TYR A 55 10.23 2.01 12.32
C TYR A 55 9.60 2.95 13.36
N LEU A 56 8.27 3.17 13.31
CA LEU A 56 7.58 3.99 14.29
C LEU A 56 7.65 3.35 15.69
N ASN A 57 7.45 2.05 15.82
CA ASN A 57 7.57 1.36 17.10
C ASN A 57 8.95 1.56 17.77
N ALA A 58 10.02 1.56 16.98
CA ALA A 58 11.39 1.71 17.49
C ALA A 58 11.81 3.18 17.71
N HIS A 59 11.31 4.12 16.92
CA HIS A 59 11.89 5.47 16.82
C HIS A 59 10.93 6.62 17.14
N PHE A 60 9.63 6.38 17.32
CA PHE A 60 8.63 7.46 17.40
C PHE A 60 8.94 8.54 18.43
N SER A 61 9.41 8.18 19.63
CA SER A 61 9.76 9.13 20.70
C SER A 61 10.89 10.10 20.32
N LYS A 62 11.70 9.76 19.31
CA LYS A 62 12.81 10.58 18.79
C LYS A 62 12.41 11.40 17.55
N LEU A 63 11.26 11.11 16.93
CA LEU A 63 10.83 11.79 15.70
C LEU A 63 10.27 13.18 16.00
N LYS A 64 10.96 14.21 15.50
CA LYS A 64 10.50 15.59 15.55
C LYS A 64 9.53 15.88 14.41
N TRP A 65 8.70 16.90 14.59
CA TRP A 65 7.72 17.34 13.59
C TRP A 65 8.27 17.54 12.17
N PRO A 66 9.44 18.19 11.96
CA PRO A 66 9.99 18.34 10.62
C PRO A 66 10.24 17.00 9.91
N THR A 67 10.71 15.99 10.64
CA THR A 67 10.91 14.64 10.10
C THR A 67 9.58 13.97 9.76
N LYS A 68 8.57 14.08 10.65
CA LYS A 68 7.22 13.54 10.40
C LYS A 68 6.58 14.17 9.16
N ILE A 69 6.73 15.48 8.98
CA ILE A 69 6.23 16.21 7.81
C ILE A 69 6.96 15.76 6.54
N ARG A 70 8.30 15.60 6.59
CA ARG A 70 9.06 15.05 5.46
C ARG A 70 8.57 13.66 5.07
N MET A 71 8.39 12.76 6.04
CA MET A 71 7.89 11.41 5.79
C MET A 71 6.51 11.45 5.11
N ALA A 72 5.59 12.29 5.61
CA ALA A 72 4.27 12.48 5.00
C ALA A 72 4.37 12.99 3.55
N GLN A 73 5.22 13.99 3.29
CA GLN A 73 5.45 14.53 1.94
C GLN A 73 6.02 13.48 0.98
N GLU A 74 6.94 12.63 1.43
CA GLU A 74 7.53 11.57 0.62
C GLU A 74 6.51 10.49 0.25
N ILE A 75 5.67 10.07 1.20
CA ILE A 75 4.58 9.13 0.93
C ILE A 75 3.59 9.75 -0.06
N SER A 76 3.17 11.01 0.16
CA SER A 76 2.30 11.74 -0.79
C SER A 76 2.90 11.82 -2.18
N SER A 77 4.20 12.10 -2.29
CA SER A 77 4.89 12.22 -3.58
C SER A 77 4.89 10.91 -4.35
N GLY A 78 5.02 9.77 -3.67
CA GLY A 78 4.89 8.46 -4.30
C GLY A 78 3.46 8.16 -4.74
N ILE A 79 2.45 8.50 -3.92
CA ILE A 79 1.03 8.35 -4.30
C ILE A 79 0.66 9.24 -5.48
N ASP A 80 1.13 10.49 -5.52
CA ASP A 80 0.93 11.39 -6.65
C ASP A 80 1.51 10.80 -7.94
N CYS A 81 2.69 10.19 -7.89
CA CYS A 81 3.26 9.47 -9.03
C CYS A 81 2.36 8.32 -9.52
N LEU A 82 1.84 7.48 -8.61
CA LEU A 82 0.91 6.40 -8.96
C LEU A 82 -0.37 6.94 -9.60
N HIS A 83 -0.94 7.97 -8.98
CA HIS A 83 -2.20 8.58 -9.42
C HIS A 83 -2.04 9.26 -10.78
N ASN A 84 -0.91 9.91 -11.07
CA ASN A 84 -0.61 10.47 -12.38
C ASN A 84 -0.44 9.38 -13.46
N ALA A 85 -0.03 8.17 -13.08
CA ALA A 85 0.00 7.00 -13.96
C ALA A 85 -1.33 6.22 -14.00
N ASN A 86 -2.43 6.78 -13.46
CA ASN A 86 -3.74 6.13 -13.35
C ASN A 86 -3.72 4.79 -12.60
N ILE A 87 -2.83 4.64 -11.63
CA ILE A 87 -2.73 3.47 -10.76
C ILE A 87 -3.29 3.81 -9.39
N VAL A 88 -4.17 2.95 -8.88
CA VAL A 88 -4.64 2.96 -7.48
C VAL A 88 -3.93 1.84 -6.74
N HIS A 89 -3.31 2.12 -5.60
CA HIS A 89 -2.55 1.15 -4.83
C HIS A 89 -3.44 0.12 -4.13
N ARG A 90 -4.51 0.58 -3.48
CA ARG A 90 -5.58 -0.22 -2.83
C ARG A 90 -5.20 -1.00 -1.58
N ASP A 91 -3.95 -0.94 -1.15
CA ASP A 91 -3.46 -1.59 0.07
C ASP A 91 -2.38 -0.74 0.74
N LEU A 92 -2.61 0.58 0.72
CA LEU A 92 -1.68 1.55 1.29
C LEU A 92 -1.80 1.52 2.82
N HIS A 93 -0.77 1.04 3.50
CA HIS A 93 -0.71 1.00 4.97
C HIS A 93 0.73 0.99 5.46
N ASN A 94 0.93 1.13 6.77
CA ASN A 94 2.27 1.25 7.38
C ASN A 94 3.25 0.10 7.02
N LYS A 95 2.78 -1.14 6.84
CA LYS A 95 3.66 -2.24 6.38
C LYS A 95 4.08 -2.18 4.92
N ASN A 96 3.35 -1.42 4.09
CA ASN A 96 3.65 -1.23 2.66
C ASN A 96 4.38 0.10 2.40
N ILE A 97 4.83 0.76 3.48
CA ILE A 97 5.77 1.86 3.43
C ILE A 97 7.09 1.37 4.03
N LEU A 98 8.12 1.24 3.21
CA LEU A 98 9.46 0.87 3.62
C LEU A 98 10.26 2.12 3.98
N VAL A 99 11.21 1.95 4.90
CA VAL A 99 12.17 2.99 5.30
C VAL A 99 13.55 2.59 4.80
N HIS A 100 14.19 3.48 4.05
CA HIS A 100 15.56 3.29 3.58
C HIS A 100 16.37 4.56 3.82
N GLY A 101 17.20 4.51 4.86
CA GLY A 101 17.84 5.69 5.44
C GLY A 101 16.77 6.67 5.90
N ASP A 102 16.68 7.78 5.20
CA ASP A 102 15.75 8.87 5.51
C ASP A 102 14.49 8.90 4.64
N ARG A 103 14.41 8.00 3.64
CA ARG A 103 13.36 8.01 2.60
C ARG A 103 12.25 7.03 2.91
N MET A 104 11.01 7.47 2.69
CA MET A 104 9.83 6.59 2.63
C MET A 104 9.65 6.03 1.22
N ILE A 105 9.40 4.73 1.11
CA ILE A 105 9.30 4.01 -0.17
C ILE A 105 8.03 3.16 -0.16
N ILE A 106 7.12 3.41 -1.09
CA ILE A 106 5.90 2.61 -1.28
C ILE A 106 6.23 1.29 -1.98
N THR A 107 5.68 0.19 -1.47
CA THR A 107 5.88 -1.17 -1.99
C THR A 107 4.56 -1.96 -2.02
N ASP A 108 4.63 -3.20 -2.49
CA ASP A 108 3.53 -4.17 -2.57
C ASP A 108 2.38 -3.76 -3.51
N PHE A 109 2.65 -3.89 -4.80
CA PHE A 109 1.73 -3.60 -5.89
C PHE A 109 0.79 -4.77 -6.25
N GLY A 110 0.77 -5.87 -5.48
CA GLY A 110 0.00 -7.07 -5.84
C GLY A 110 -1.51 -6.79 -6.01
N LEU A 111 -2.02 -5.87 -5.18
CA LEU A 111 -3.42 -5.45 -5.18
C LEU A 111 -3.71 -4.21 -6.04
N SER A 112 -2.66 -3.57 -6.56
CA SER A 112 -2.80 -2.36 -7.36
C SER A 112 -3.65 -2.58 -8.62
N LEU A 113 -4.26 -1.49 -9.07
CA LEU A 113 -5.17 -1.46 -10.20
C LEU A 113 -4.86 -0.28 -11.11
N SER A 114 -4.57 -0.56 -12.38
CA SER A 114 -4.57 0.45 -13.43
C SER A 114 -6.01 0.74 -13.85
N LEU A 115 -6.43 1.99 -13.72
CA LEU A 115 -7.78 2.45 -14.06
C LEU A 115 -8.05 2.45 -15.57
N ASP A 116 -7.00 2.38 -16.39
CA ASP A 116 -7.12 2.24 -17.84
C ASP A 116 -7.64 0.84 -18.25
N ASN A 117 -7.56 -0.16 -17.35
CA ASN A 117 -8.05 -1.52 -17.61
C ASN A 117 -9.42 -1.78 -16.94
N VAL A 118 -10.49 -1.51 -17.69
CA VAL A 118 -11.89 -1.64 -17.25
C VAL A 118 -12.26 -3.06 -16.80
N ALA A 119 -11.67 -4.11 -17.39
CA ALA A 119 -12.00 -5.48 -17.02
C ALA A 119 -11.46 -5.87 -15.63
N ALA A 120 -10.35 -5.26 -15.20
CA ALA A 120 -9.71 -5.53 -13.92
C ALA A 120 -10.44 -4.87 -12.74
N SER A 121 -11.12 -3.74 -12.97
CA SER A 121 -11.87 -3.01 -11.92
C SER A 121 -13.14 -3.76 -11.47
N ILE A 122 -13.73 -4.58 -12.35
CA ILE A 122 -15.03 -5.24 -12.14
C ILE A 122 -14.92 -6.51 -11.27
N ARG A 123 -13.76 -7.17 -11.19
CA ARG A 123 -13.63 -8.53 -10.61
C ARG A 123 -12.93 -8.64 -9.27
N SER A 124 -12.36 -7.57 -8.72
CA SER A 124 -11.43 -7.73 -7.60
C SER A 124 -12.12 -7.62 -6.24
N ARG A 125 -12.49 -8.75 -5.63
CA ARG A 125 -12.62 -8.86 -4.17
C ARG A 125 -11.21 -8.72 -3.59
N VAL A 126 -10.94 -7.70 -2.78
CA VAL A 126 -9.60 -7.50 -2.22
C VAL A 126 -9.63 -7.36 -0.70
N TYR A 127 -8.99 -8.32 -0.04
CA TYR A 127 -8.77 -8.29 1.40
C TYR A 127 -7.45 -7.57 1.69
N GLY A 128 -7.50 -6.23 1.70
CA GLY A 128 -6.43 -5.39 2.27
C GLY A 128 -6.63 -5.18 3.78
N ARG A 129 -5.75 -4.41 4.43
CA ARG A 129 -5.96 -4.03 5.85
C ARG A 129 -7.19 -3.14 5.99
N CYS A 130 -8.22 -3.62 6.68
CA CYS A 130 -9.48 -2.90 6.81
C CYS A 130 -9.26 -1.53 7.45
N GLU A 131 -8.35 -1.39 8.41
CA GLU A 131 -8.09 -0.17 9.16
C GLU A 131 -7.65 1.03 8.28
N TYR A 132 -7.11 0.75 7.10
CA TYR A 132 -6.66 1.77 6.14
C TYR A 132 -7.59 1.85 4.93
N SER A 133 -8.60 0.99 4.84
CA SER A 133 -9.46 0.86 3.67
C SER A 133 -10.56 1.92 3.66
N ASP A 134 -10.87 2.44 2.46
CA ASP A 134 -11.99 3.35 2.25
C ASP A 134 -13.28 2.76 2.85
N PRO A 135 -13.98 3.48 3.73
CA PRO A 135 -15.17 2.93 4.35
C PRO A 135 -16.34 2.71 3.38
N GLN A 136 -16.40 3.43 2.25
CA GLN A 136 -17.38 3.14 1.20
C GLN A 136 -17.15 1.75 0.61
N TYR A 137 -15.89 1.34 0.48
CA TYR A 137 -15.53 -0.02 0.06
C TYR A 137 -15.95 -1.07 1.11
N ILE A 138 -15.76 -0.77 2.39
CA ILE A 138 -16.14 -1.67 3.48
C ILE A 138 -17.66 -1.86 3.54
N ASN A 139 -18.43 -0.79 3.33
CA ASN A 139 -19.88 -0.83 3.41
C ASN A 139 -20.54 -1.48 2.19
N ALA A 140 -19.95 -1.37 0.99
CA ALA A 140 -20.55 -1.84 -0.26
C ALA A 140 -19.53 -2.52 -1.20
N THR A 141 -18.82 -3.53 -0.70
CA THR A 141 -17.68 -4.18 -1.39
C THR A 141 -17.99 -4.66 -2.81
N SER A 142 -19.19 -5.17 -3.08
CA SER A 142 -19.58 -5.69 -4.39
C SER A 142 -19.91 -4.62 -5.43
N GLU A 143 -20.22 -3.41 -4.99
CA GLU A 143 -20.66 -2.30 -5.85
C GLU A 143 -19.60 -1.18 -5.94
N TYR A 144 -18.61 -1.23 -5.04
CA TYR A 144 -17.58 -0.21 -4.94
C TYR A 144 -16.68 -0.16 -6.17
N LYS A 145 -16.63 1.00 -6.81
CA LYS A 145 -15.72 1.29 -7.91
C LYS A 145 -14.45 1.95 -7.36
N TRP A 146 -13.37 1.19 -7.42
CA TRP A 146 -12.04 1.68 -7.03
C TRP A 146 -11.66 2.94 -7.80
N ASN A 147 -11.13 3.90 -7.07
CA ASN A 147 -10.74 5.20 -7.58
C ASN A 147 -9.59 5.75 -6.72
N LYS A 148 -9.00 6.86 -7.16
CA LYS A 148 -7.85 7.48 -6.50
C LYS A 148 -8.15 7.92 -5.06
N TYR A 149 -9.40 8.28 -4.74
CA TYR A 149 -9.80 8.70 -3.38
C TYR A 149 -9.70 7.58 -2.35
N SER A 150 -9.73 6.30 -2.78
CA SER A 150 -9.50 5.18 -1.88
C SER A 150 -8.13 5.26 -1.22
N ASP A 151 -7.08 5.55 -1.99
CA ASP A 151 -5.72 5.72 -1.46
C ASP A 151 -5.59 7.00 -0.63
N ILE A 152 -6.36 8.06 -0.94
CA ILE A 152 -6.36 9.31 -0.16
C ILE A 152 -6.91 9.07 1.25
N TYR A 153 -7.92 8.21 1.41
CA TYR A 153 -8.38 7.80 2.74
C TYR A 153 -7.26 7.09 3.50
N SER A 154 -6.63 6.09 2.89
CA SER A 154 -5.51 5.35 3.47
C SER A 154 -4.35 6.28 3.88
N LEU A 155 -4.04 7.27 3.05
CA LEU A 155 -3.04 8.30 3.31
C LEU A 155 -3.39 9.14 4.54
N GLY A 156 -4.67 9.49 4.72
CA GLY A 156 -5.15 10.17 5.92
C GLY A 156 -4.94 9.35 7.20
N VAL A 157 -5.20 8.04 7.14
CA VAL A 157 -4.94 7.12 8.26
C VAL A 157 -3.44 7.03 8.58
N LEU A 158 -2.58 6.97 7.55
CA LEU A 158 -1.13 7.00 7.72
C LEU A 158 -0.65 8.31 8.37
N PHE A 159 -1.21 9.46 7.99
CA PHE A 159 -0.84 10.74 8.61
C PHE A 159 -1.27 10.82 10.05
N TRP A 160 -2.45 10.29 10.38
CA TRP A 160 -2.88 10.17 11.77
C TRP A 160 -1.89 9.30 12.58
N GLU A 161 -1.46 8.16 12.03
CA GLU A 161 -0.46 7.28 12.66
C GLU A 161 0.91 7.96 12.80
N LEU A 162 1.40 8.66 11.77
CA LEU A 162 2.64 9.45 11.84
C LEU A 162 2.57 10.56 12.90
N SER A 163 1.40 11.18 13.08
CA SER A 163 1.21 12.25 14.05
C SER A 163 1.19 11.71 15.49
N SER A 164 0.45 10.62 15.71
CA SER A 164 0.11 10.08 17.03
C SER A 164 1.07 9.01 17.53
N GLY A 165 1.71 8.27 16.63
CA GLY A 165 2.54 7.09 16.94
C GLY A 165 1.75 5.89 17.40
N VAL A 166 0.43 5.93 17.22
CA VAL A 166 -0.49 4.88 17.64
C VAL A 166 -1.05 4.20 16.39
N PRO A 167 -1.04 2.85 16.31
CA PRO A 167 -1.72 2.14 15.25
C PRO A 167 -3.23 2.47 15.20
N PRO A 168 -3.82 2.60 14.00
CA PRO A 168 -5.23 2.91 13.85
C PRO A 168 -6.10 1.86 14.54
N PHE A 169 -7.14 2.33 15.23
CA PHE A 169 -8.12 1.49 15.93
C PHE A 169 -7.56 0.54 17.01
N LYS A 170 -6.36 0.80 17.56
CA LYS A 170 -5.72 -0.03 18.62
C LYS A 170 -6.63 -0.35 19.81
N ALA A 171 -7.53 0.57 20.18
CA ALA A 171 -8.44 0.41 21.31
C ALA A 171 -9.63 -0.55 21.06
N PHE A 172 -9.82 -1.04 19.83
CA PHE A 172 -11.02 -1.79 19.45
C PHE A 172 -10.72 -3.26 19.14
N LYS A 173 -11.36 -4.18 19.88
CA LYS A 173 -11.19 -5.64 19.73
C LYS A 173 -11.84 -6.22 18.47
N ASN A 174 -12.93 -5.63 17.97
CA ASN A 174 -13.61 -6.03 16.72
C ASN A 174 -13.45 -4.94 15.66
N ARG A 175 -12.53 -5.16 14.71
CA ARG A 175 -12.04 -4.15 13.77
C ARG A 175 -12.99 -3.89 12.60
N VAL A 176 -13.68 -4.93 12.11
CA VAL A 176 -14.55 -4.85 10.93
C VAL A 176 -15.91 -4.22 11.23
N THR A 177 -16.49 -4.48 12.41
CA THR A 177 -17.88 -4.13 12.72
C THR A 177 -18.11 -2.63 13.01
N ARG A 178 -17.07 -1.81 13.16
CA ARG A 178 -17.24 -0.40 13.62
C ARG A 178 -16.66 0.68 12.71
N MET A 179 -15.93 0.36 11.64
CA MET A 179 -15.56 1.38 10.64
C MET A 179 -16.81 2.03 10.03
N SER A 180 -17.91 1.27 9.90
CA SER A 180 -19.23 1.74 9.51
C SER A 180 -19.91 2.69 10.52
N MET A 181 -19.54 2.66 11.80
CA MET A 181 -20.21 3.44 12.86
C MET A 181 -19.62 4.84 13.09
N HIS A 182 -18.36 5.08 12.71
CA HIS A 182 -17.73 6.41 12.88
C HIS A 182 -18.04 7.40 11.76
N LEU A 183 -18.81 6.99 10.74
CA LEU A 183 -19.15 7.80 9.57
C LEU A 183 -20.61 8.26 9.53
N ILE A 184 -21.36 8.01 10.61
CA ILE A 184 -22.75 8.44 10.78
C ILE A 184 -22.85 9.48 11.91
N ARG A 185 -21.87 10.38 12.03
CA ARG A 185 -21.97 11.56 12.90
C ARG A 185 -21.50 12.81 12.18
#